data_AF-A0A920AJK2-F1
#
_entry.id   AF-A0A920AJK2-F1
#
_cell.length_a   1.000
_cell.length_b   1.000
_cell.length_c   1.000
_cell.angle_alpha   90.00
_cell.angle_beta   90.00
_cell.angle_gamma   90.00
#
_symmetry.space_group_name_H-M   'P 1'
#
loop_
_entity.id
_entity.type
_entity.pdbx_description
1 polymer ?
#
loop_
_entity_poly.entity_id
_entity_poly.type
_entity_poly.pdbx_seq_one_letter_code
_entity_poly.pdbx_strand_id
1 'polypeptide(L)'
;MFVNNNAYSWDGDTYTWGAAIQSQSNVHIENSLFYGNRSDDNHAGVIGLQPFWWTENSVDGLSGISSLVNNTFGPGPEQKQLFIMHGYESGAEYNIYNNIFSRSGSISESSIAVEILSPNKLWANNNLFESGVKPYNADGSIEIIGTESDLVGDARFRNIGQNDYSLLFNSPAIDAGTTEVGNNLNAPKEDIRGFYRVGSVDIGAFEFGASKYLLSLSDDCSTCQTISGNRDTTFVNLGQEVSFTLETKDIDGNLVNSNEDVTWNVYPSQKYISIIESDDNTSGGTASVKLKVTNSARGKGFKFRVESQIGTETIFRSELYVVEQIVTGAPPAVITYQIKPSDWSSNNQFSVEWENPNWQRDLLGLNIEIRENNFGFERFDYVEFPSDQALSSHQIEVQESGIYDVSVWLVDELGNDNPSTKKTLSLKYDNEPPQKFYTLYPDTYITQMASKK
;
A
#
# COMPACT_ATOMS: atom_id res chain seq x y z
N MET A 1 -0.02 -10.36 -16.12
CA MET A 1 -1.46 -10.13 -15.85
C MET A 1 -2.30 -10.97 -16.81
N PHE A 2 -3.38 -11.57 -16.33
CA PHE A 2 -4.33 -12.38 -17.11
C PHE A 2 -5.75 -11.86 -16.90
N VAL A 3 -6.33 -11.28 -17.95
CA VAL A 3 -7.54 -10.45 -17.84
C VAL A 3 -8.60 -10.94 -18.82
N ASN A 4 -9.82 -11.16 -18.32
CA ASN A 4 -11.00 -11.48 -19.13
C ASN A 4 -10.83 -12.65 -20.11
N ASN A 5 -9.98 -13.63 -19.78
CA ASN A 5 -9.84 -14.83 -20.59
C ASN A 5 -11.08 -15.71 -20.43
N ASN A 6 -11.65 -16.21 -21.53
CA ASN A 6 -12.82 -17.07 -21.50
C ASN A 6 -12.51 -18.40 -22.20
N ALA A 7 -12.65 -19.52 -21.48
CA ALA A 7 -12.54 -20.86 -22.03
C ALA A 7 -13.88 -21.57 -21.98
N TYR A 8 -14.34 -22.05 -23.12
CA TYR A 8 -15.54 -22.86 -23.23
C TYR A 8 -15.24 -24.06 -24.15
N SER A 9 -15.81 -25.21 -23.80
CA SER A 9 -15.79 -26.37 -24.67
C SER A 9 -16.92 -26.26 -25.70
N TRP A 10 -16.59 -26.41 -26.98
CA TRP A 10 -17.60 -26.43 -28.05
C TRP A 10 -18.27 -27.80 -28.17
N ASP A 11 -17.50 -28.86 -27.95
CA ASP A 11 -17.94 -30.25 -28.10
C ASP A 11 -17.98 -30.87 -26.70
N GLY A 12 -19.18 -31.22 -26.22
CA GLY A 12 -19.46 -31.65 -24.83
C GLY A 12 -18.71 -32.88 -24.30
N ASP A 13 -17.74 -33.41 -25.05
CA ASP A 13 -16.85 -34.53 -24.70
C ASP A 13 -15.39 -34.09 -24.44
N THR A 14 -15.04 -32.81 -24.64
CA THR A 14 -13.70 -32.28 -24.35
C THR A 14 -13.74 -31.29 -23.19
N TYR A 15 -12.82 -31.42 -22.24
CA TYR A 15 -12.78 -30.60 -21.03
C TYR A 15 -11.86 -29.40 -21.23
N THR A 16 -12.28 -28.23 -20.77
CA THR A 16 -11.37 -27.09 -20.56
C THR A 16 -10.94 -27.08 -19.11
N TRP A 17 -9.65 -27.05 -18.79
CA TRP A 17 -9.19 -27.14 -17.38
C TRP A 17 -8.73 -25.80 -16.80
N GLY A 18 -8.28 -24.88 -17.66
CA GLY A 18 -7.79 -23.56 -17.26
C GLY A 18 -8.23 -22.48 -18.22
N ALA A 19 -8.90 -21.45 -17.71
CA ALA A 19 -9.34 -20.31 -18.52
C ALA A 19 -8.18 -19.40 -18.97
N ALA A 20 -7.24 -19.14 -18.07
CA ALA A 20 -6.09 -18.27 -18.31
C ALA A 20 -4.82 -19.08 -18.57
N ILE A 21 -4.59 -20.13 -17.80
CA ILE A 21 -3.41 -20.99 -17.91
C ILE A 21 -3.84 -22.44 -17.78
N GLN A 22 -3.43 -23.27 -18.73
CA GLN A 22 -3.48 -24.72 -18.64
C GLN A 22 -2.06 -25.26 -18.83
N SER A 23 -1.53 -26.00 -17.85
CA SER A 23 -0.19 -26.56 -17.92
C SER A 23 -0.18 -28.07 -17.68
N GLN A 24 0.46 -28.78 -18.60
CA GLN A 24 0.78 -30.21 -18.51
C GLN A 24 2.29 -30.44 -18.30
N SER A 25 2.94 -29.52 -17.61
CA SER A 25 4.38 -29.51 -17.36
C SER A 25 4.66 -28.81 -16.04
N ASN A 26 5.89 -28.95 -15.55
CA ASN A 26 6.34 -28.20 -14.38
C ASN A 26 6.19 -26.70 -14.66
N VAL A 27 5.54 -25.99 -13.74
CA VAL A 27 5.30 -24.55 -13.88
C VAL A 27 5.50 -23.85 -12.55
N HIS A 28 6.07 -22.65 -12.63
CA HIS A 28 6.19 -21.73 -11.52
C HIS A 28 5.48 -20.44 -11.92
N ILE A 29 4.49 -20.04 -11.13
CA ILE A 29 3.65 -18.87 -11.37
C ILE A 29 3.76 -17.97 -10.15
N GLU A 30 4.37 -16.81 -10.34
CA GLU A 30 4.53 -15.83 -9.27
C GLU A 30 4.08 -14.44 -9.68
N ASN A 31 3.79 -13.58 -8.70
CA ASN A 31 3.47 -12.15 -8.88
C ASN A 31 2.42 -11.89 -9.96
N SER A 32 1.47 -12.80 -10.15
CA SER A 32 0.50 -12.69 -11.23
C SER A 32 -0.86 -12.27 -10.70
N LEU A 33 -1.47 -11.33 -11.43
CA LEU A 33 -2.85 -10.88 -11.21
C LEU A 33 -3.77 -11.52 -12.24
N PHE A 34 -4.81 -12.19 -11.75
CA PHE A 34 -5.86 -12.84 -12.51
C PHE A 34 -7.21 -12.21 -12.18
N TYR A 35 -7.92 -11.61 -13.14
CA TYR A 35 -9.29 -11.13 -12.90
C TYR A 35 -10.16 -11.21 -14.15
N GLY A 36 -11.48 -11.34 -13.92
CA GLY A 36 -12.48 -11.46 -14.99
C GLY A 36 -12.38 -12.74 -15.84
N ASN A 37 -11.49 -13.67 -15.49
CA ASN A 37 -11.31 -14.92 -16.21
C ASN A 37 -12.48 -15.88 -15.94
N ARG A 38 -12.87 -16.66 -16.96
CA ARG A 38 -14.04 -17.53 -16.93
C ARG A 38 -13.78 -18.86 -17.66
N SER A 39 -14.19 -19.97 -17.09
CA SER A 39 -14.31 -21.27 -17.74
C SER A 39 -15.72 -21.85 -17.57
N ASP A 40 -16.41 -22.20 -18.65
CA ASP A 40 -17.80 -22.71 -18.59
C ASP A 40 -17.93 -24.21 -18.24
N ASP A 41 -16.85 -24.85 -17.78
CA ASP A 41 -16.82 -26.27 -17.41
C ASP A 41 -16.76 -26.46 -15.89
N ASN A 42 -17.46 -27.49 -15.40
CA ASN A 42 -17.47 -27.85 -13.97
C ASN A 42 -16.12 -28.41 -13.50
N HIS A 43 -15.26 -28.92 -14.40
CA HIS A 43 -13.93 -29.45 -14.08
C HIS A 43 -12.82 -28.49 -14.52
N ALA A 44 -12.99 -27.21 -14.20
CA ALA A 44 -12.10 -26.15 -14.62
C ALA A 44 -11.86 -25.10 -13.55
N GLY A 45 -10.76 -24.40 -13.69
CA GLY A 45 -10.50 -23.17 -12.95
C GLY A 45 -9.99 -22.04 -13.84
N VAL A 46 -9.63 -20.92 -13.21
CA VAL A 46 -8.85 -19.88 -13.89
C VAL A 46 -7.49 -20.45 -14.32
N ILE A 47 -6.89 -21.28 -13.46
CA ILE A 47 -5.67 -22.02 -13.76
C ILE A 47 -5.96 -23.52 -13.61
N GLY A 48 -5.56 -24.30 -14.61
CA GLY A 48 -5.61 -25.77 -14.61
C GLY A 48 -4.21 -26.37 -14.65
N LEU A 49 -3.86 -27.21 -13.66
CA LEU A 49 -2.51 -27.76 -13.51
C LEU A 49 -2.49 -29.29 -13.48
N GLN A 50 -1.59 -29.86 -14.27
CA GLN A 50 -1.30 -31.29 -14.33
C GLN A 50 0.21 -31.51 -14.62
N PRO A 51 1.12 -31.27 -13.66
CA PRO A 51 2.54 -31.31 -13.91
C PRO A 51 3.05 -32.75 -14.04
N PHE A 52 3.68 -33.04 -15.17
CA PHE A 52 4.44 -34.25 -15.41
C PHE A 52 5.57 -33.98 -16.40
N TRP A 53 6.50 -34.94 -16.52
CA TRP A 53 7.57 -34.89 -17.52
C TRP A 53 7.90 -36.30 -18.01
N TRP A 54 8.48 -36.38 -19.21
CA TRP A 54 8.83 -37.65 -19.85
C TRP A 54 10.34 -37.86 -19.81
N THR A 55 10.76 -39.12 -19.63
CA THR A 55 12.14 -39.53 -19.93
C THR A 55 12.15 -40.38 -21.20
N GLU A 56 13.28 -40.42 -21.90
CA GLU A 56 13.45 -41.22 -23.13
C GLU A 56 13.07 -42.71 -22.97
N ASN A 57 13.01 -43.22 -21.73
CA ASN A 57 12.81 -44.64 -21.43
C ASN A 57 11.57 -44.94 -20.56
N SER A 58 10.71 -43.97 -20.25
CA SER A 58 9.49 -44.23 -19.47
C SER A 58 8.24 -44.27 -20.36
N VAL A 59 7.50 -45.38 -20.29
CA VAL A 59 6.15 -45.50 -20.86
C VAL A 59 5.11 -44.75 -20.04
N ASP A 60 5.44 -44.49 -18.77
CA ASP A 60 4.63 -43.74 -17.82
C ASP A 60 5.30 -42.40 -17.53
N GLY A 61 4.52 -41.32 -17.50
CA GLY A 61 5.03 -39.98 -17.15
C GLY A 61 5.60 -39.97 -15.74
N LEU A 62 6.66 -39.19 -15.52
CA LEU A 62 7.20 -38.94 -14.19
C LEU A 62 6.52 -37.74 -13.56
N SER A 63 6.49 -37.73 -12.23
CA SER A 63 5.83 -36.68 -11.46
C SER A 63 6.49 -35.34 -11.60
N GLY A 64 5.66 -34.32 -11.77
CA GLY A 64 6.08 -32.94 -11.87
C GLY A 64 5.79 -32.11 -10.62
N ILE A 65 6.25 -30.86 -10.67
CA ILE A 65 6.11 -29.86 -9.62
C ILE A 65 5.42 -28.63 -10.22
N SER A 66 4.38 -28.14 -9.56
CA SER A 66 3.82 -26.81 -9.85
C SER A 66 3.86 -25.92 -8.61
N SER A 67 4.11 -24.62 -8.81
CA SER A 67 4.12 -23.65 -7.72
C SER A 67 3.39 -22.37 -8.08
N LEU A 68 2.67 -21.83 -7.09
CA LEU A 68 1.89 -20.60 -7.14
C LEU A 68 2.25 -19.76 -5.93
N VAL A 69 2.91 -18.63 -6.19
CA VAL A 69 3.52 -17.79 -5.15
C VAL A 69 3.09 -16.35 -5.32
N ASN A 70 2.54 -15.72 -4.27
CA ASN A 70 2.27 -14.28 -4.31
C ASN A 70 1.40 -13.86 -5.52
N ASN A 71 0.37 -14.64 -5.84
CA ASN A 71 -0.59 -14.30 -6.90
C ASN A 71 -1.86 -13.71 -6.30
N THR A 72 -2.53 -12.84 -7.07
CA THR A 72 -3.85 -12.31 -6.71
C THR A 72 -4.87 -12.76 -7.73
N PHE A 73 -5.87 -13.49 -7.27
CA PHE A 73 -7.11 -13.73 -8.01
C PHE A 73 -8.10 -12.67 -7.56
N GLY A 74 -8.31 -11.66 -8.39
CA GLY A 74 -9.31 -10.64 -8.19
C GLY A 74 -10.72 -11.21 -8.29
N PRO A 75 -11.75 -10.49 -7.79
CA PRO A 75 -13.12 -10.97 -7.83
C PRO A 75 -13.56 -11.20 -9.27
N GLY A 76 -14.03 -12.42 -9.56
CA GLY A 76 -14.49 -12.86 -10.87
C GLY A 76 -15.77 -13.68 -10.77
N PRO A 77 -16.34 -14.10 -11.92
CA PRO A 77 -17.57 -14.89 -11.96
C PRO A 77 -17.45 -16.17 -11.13
N GLU A 78 -18.61 -16.76 -10.77
CA GLU A 78 -18.79 -17.85 -9.81
C GLU A 78 -18.05 -19.17 -10.17
N GLN A 79 -16.72 -19.21 -10.12
CA GLN A 79 -15.91 -20.34 -10.57
C GLN A 79 -14.67 -20.56 -9.72
N LYS A 80 -14.11 -21.76 -9.82
CA LYS A 80 -12.89 -22.16 -9.10
C LYS A 80 -11.72 -21.33 -9.64
N GLN A 81 -10.88 -20.80 -8.77
CA GLN A 81 -9.67 -20.09 -9.18
C GLN A 81 -8.60 -21.08 -9.64
N LEU A 82 -8.51 -22.23 -8.96
CA LEU A 82 -7.48 -23.22 -9.24
C LEU A 82 -8.08 -24.63 -9.33
N PHE A 83 -7.69 -25.33 -10.39
CA PHE A 83 -8.06 -26.71 -10.63
C PHE A 83 -6.80 -27.57 -10.78
N ILE A 84 -6.67 -28.54 -9.88
CA ILE A 84 -5.47 -29.39 -9.75
C ILE A 84 -5.82 -30.84 -10.07
N MET A 85 -5.08 -31.41 -11.02
CA MET A 85 -5.30 -32.77 -11.51
C MET A 85 -4.23 -33.74 -11.04
N HIS A 86 -4.46 -35.02 -11.38
CA HIS A 86 -3.53 -36.10 -11.07
C HIS A 86 -2.24 -36.03 -11.88
N GLY A 87 -1.14 -36.32 -11.18
CA GLY A 87 0.09 -36.77 -11.84
C GLY A 87 -0.03 -38.21 -12.32
N TYR A 88 0.96 -38.66 -13.07
CA TYR A 88 1.15 -40.08 -13.38
C TYR A 88 1.61 -40.86 -12.12
N GLU A 89 1.90 -42.17 -12.27
CA GLU A 89 2.00 -43.20 -11.21
C GLU A 89 2.80 -42.87 -9.94
N SER A 90 3.64 -41.83 -9.93
CA SER A 90 4.59 -41.57 -8.85
C SER A 90 4.21 -40.51 -7.83
N GLY A 91 3.37 -39.49 -8.11
CA GLY A 91 3.61 -38.32 -7.26
C GLY A 91 3.49 -36.83 -7.65
N ALA A 92 2.45 -36.24 -8.27
CA ALA A 92 2.49 -34.76 -8.48
C ALA A 92 2.57 -33.95 -7.16
N GLU A 93 3.48 -32.98 -7.12
CA GLU A 93 3.69 -32.02 -6.03
C GLU A 93 3.20 -30.62 -6.41
N TYR A 94 2.48 -29.98 -5.48
CA TYR A 94 1.96 -28.63 -5.64
C TYR A 94 2.34 -27.76 -4.44
N ASN A 95 2.83 -26.55 -4.70
CA ASN A 95 3.18 -25.56 -3.69
C ASN A 95 2.36 -24.28 -3.91
N ILE A 96 1.52 -23.89 -2.96
CA ILE A 96 0.58 -22.77 -3.10
C ILE A 96 0.70 -21.89 -1.87
N TYR A 97 1.40 -20.76 -1.96
CA TYR A 97 1.57 -19.90 -0.80
C TYR A 97 1.52 -18.42 -1.15
N ASN A 98 1.16 -17.62 -0.14
CA ASN A 98 0.98 -16.17 -0.26
C ASN A 98 -0.01 -15.77 -1.36
N ASN A 99 -1.01 -16.56 -1.72
CA ASN A 99 -1.95 -16.18 -2.77
C ASN A 99 -3.24 -15.58 -2.17
N ILE A 100 -3.82 -14.60 -2.85
CA ILE A 100 -5.16 -14.09 -2.55
C ILE A 100 -6.17 -14.74 -3.50
N PHE A 101 -7.16 -15.43 -2.94
CA PHE A 101 -8.31 -16.00 -3.64
C PHE A 101 -9.58 -15.20 -3.32
N SER A 102 -9.70 -14.01 -3.93
CA SER A 102 -10.90 -13.19 -3.80
C SER A 102 -11.95 -13.61 -4.84
N ARG A 103 -13.24 -13.48 -4.50
CA ARG A 103 -14.36 -13.87 -5.37
C ARG A 103 -15.49 -12.85 -5.23
N SER A 104 -16.09 -12.45 -6.35
CA SER A 104 -17.32 -11.65 -6.36
C SER A 104 -18.48 -12.52 -6.83
N GLY A 105 -19.70 -12.14 -6.44
CA GLY A 105 -20.92 -12.86 -6.83
C GLY A 105 -21.63 -13.50 -5.63
N SER A 106 -22.65 -14.32 -5.91
CA SER A 106 -23.40 -14.98 -4.85
C SER A 106 -22.57 -16.13 -4.29
N ILE A 107 -21.89 -15.87 -3.17
CA ILE A 107 -21.16 -16.90 -2.44
C ILE A 107 -22.18 -17.85 -1.82
N SER A 108 -22.19 -19.09 -2.28
CA SER A 108 -22.92 -20.20 -1.67
C SER A 108 -21.97 -21.13 -0.92
N GLU A 109 -22.53 -22.01 -0.08
CA GLU A 109 -21.77 -23.04 0.66
C GLU A 109 -20.98 -24.00 -0.26
N SER A 110 -21.26 -24.03 -1.57
CA SER A 110 -20.53 -24.82 -2.57
C SER A 110 -19.43 -24.05 -3.29
N SER A 111 -19.16 -22.79 -2.93
CA SER A 111 -18.11 -21.98 -3.54
C SER A 111 -16.75 -22.52 -3.13
N ILE A 112 -15.95 -22.99 -4.08
CA ILE A 112 -14.63 -23.59 -3.86
C ILE A 112 -13.58 -22.73 -4.56
N ALA A 113 -12.47 -22.45 -3.88
CA ALA A 113 -11.34 -21.74 -4.47
C ALA A 113 -10.40 -22.69 -5.23
N VAL A 114 -9.96 -23.75 -4.53
CA VAL A 114 -9.04 -24.74 -5.07
C VAL A 114 -9.71 -26.10 -5.09
N GLU A 115 -9.92 -26.65 -6.29
CA GLU A 115 -10.41 -28.02 -6.46
C GLU A 115 -9.26 -28.96 -6.83
N ILE A 116 -9.29 -30.14 -6.22
CA ILE A 116 -8.17 -31.06 -6.21
C ILE A 116 -8.68 -32.49 -6.47
N LEU A 117 -8.31 -33.06 -7.61
CA LEU A 117 -8.78 -34.40 -8.00
C LEU A 117 -7.84 -35.55 -7.60
N SER A 118 -6.52 -35.33 -7.49
CA SER A 118 -5.56 -36.28 -6.85
C SER A 118 -4.11 -35.76 -6.93
N PRO A 119 -3.60 -34.98 -5.98
CA PRO A 119 -2.19 -34.69 -5.87
C PRO A 119 -1.55 -35.71 -4.92
N ASN A 120 -0.25 -35.92 -5.05
CA ASN A 120 0.45 -36.81 -4.12
C ASN A 120 1.01 -36.04 -2.92
N LYS A 121 1.17 -34.72 -3.06
CA LYS A 121 1.44 -33.81 -1.94
C LYS A 121 1.08 -32.38 -2.31
N LEU A 122 0.30 -31.72 -1.44
CA LEU A 122 0.00 -30.29 -1.57
C LEU A 122 0.52 -29.56 -0.33
N TRP A 123 1.45 -28.63 -0.55
CA TRP A 123 1.81 -27.63 0.44
C TRP A 123 1.01 -26.38 0.15
N ALA A 124 0.20 -25.96 1.12
CA ALA A 124 -0.56 -24.74 1.01
C ALA A 124 -0.47 -23.98 2.33
N ASN A 125 0.00 -22.73 2.29
CA ASN A 125 0.24 -21.93 3.49
C ASN A 125 0.13 -20.43 3.21
N ASN A 126 -0.23 -19.64 4.22
CA ASN A 126 -0.32 -18.18 4.14
C ASN A 126 -1.14 -17.68 2.94
N ASN A 127 -2.18 -18.39 2.52
CA ASN A 127 -3.10 -17.91 1.49
C ASN A 127 -4.28 -17.19 2.14
N LEU A 128 -4.84 -16.18 1.46
CA LEU A 128 -6.03 -15.48 1.90
C LEU A 128 -7.23 -15.89 1.04
N PHE A 129 -8.29 -16.39 1.68
CA PHE A 129 -9.54 -16.78 1.03
C PHE A 129 -10.68 -15.83 1.39
N GLU A 130 -11.49 -15.49 0.39
CA GLU A 130 -12.71 -14.70 0.59
C GLU A 130 -13.66 -15.36 1.60
N SER A 131 -14.35 -14.53 2.39
CA SER A 131 -15.29 -15.04 3.39
C SER A 131 -16.43 -15.84 2.74
N GLY A 132 -16.69 -17.05 3.26
CA GLY A 132 -17.73 -17.94 2.75
C GLY A 132 -17.30 -18.82 1.58
N VAL A 133 -16.08 -18.68 1.06
CA VAL A 133 -15.50 -19.61 0.10
C VAL A 133 -14.81 -20.75 0.83
N LYS A 134 -15.06 -22.00 0.42
CA LYS A 134 -14.32 -23.17 0.88
C LYS A 134 -12.90 -23.13 0.25
N PRO A 135 -11.82 -23.03 1.05
CA PRO A 135 -10.46 -22.92 0.53
C PRO A 135 -10.08 -24.07 -0.40
N TYR A 136 -10.25 -25.30 0.08
CA TYR A 136 -9.84 -26.52 -0.62
C TYR A 136 -10.99 -27.51 -0.71
N ASN A 137 -11.14 -28.13 -1.87
CA ASN A 137 -11.97 -29.31 -2.06
C ASN A 137 -11.13 -30.45 -2.61
N ALA A 138 -10.88 -31.45 -1.75
CA ALA A 138 -10.06 -32.61 -2.04
C ALA A 138 -10.82 -33.89 -1.70
N ASP A 139 -10.50 -34.98 -2.41
CA ASP A 139 -10.78 -36.33 -1.91
C ASP A 139 -10.07 -36.55 -0.56
N GLY A 140 -10.72 -37.27 0.36
CA GLY A 140 -10.24 -37.48 1.72
C GLY A 140 -8.95 -38.30 1.84
N SER A 141 -8.43 -38.82 0.72
CA SER A 141 -7.15 -39.51 0.62
C SER A 141 -5.95 -38.56 0.46
N ILE A 142 -6.20 -37.26 0.28
CA ILE A 142 -5.19 -36.25 -0.07
C ILE A 142 -4.65 -35.56 1.20
N GLU A 143 -3.33 -35.55 1.34
CA GLU A 143 -2.63 -34.78 2.38
C GLU A 143 -2.41 -33.33 1.92
N ILE A 144 -2.96 -32.36 2.66
CA ILE A 144 -2.71 -30.92 2.50
C ILE A 144 -1.96 -30.43 3.74
N ILE A 145 -0.79 -29.82 3.53
CA ILE A 145 0.15 -29.45 4.59
C ILE A 145 0.29 -27.92 4.66
N GLY A 146 0.23 -27.35 5.87
CA GLY A 146 0.54 -25.94 6.12
C GLY A 146 -0.67 -25.00 6.21
N THR A 147 -1.90 -25.52 6.10
CA THR A 147 -3.12 -24.69 6.01
C THR A 147 -3.44 -23.90 7.29
N GLU A 148 -2.74 -24.18 8.39
CA GLU A 148 -2.93 -23.50 9.68
C GLU A 148 -2.65 -21.99 9.65
N SER A 149 -1.86 -21.50 8.70
CA SER A 149 -1.60 -20.06 8.52
C SER A 149 -2.40 -19.44 7.37
N ASP A 150 -3.30 -20.21 6.73
CA ASP A 150 -4.24 -19.63 5.78
C ASP A 150 -5.24 -18.71 6.51
N LEU A 151 -5.58 -17.61 5.86
CA LEU A 151 -6.49 -16.60 6.37
C LEU A 151 -7.83 -16.65 5.63
N VAL A 152 -8.89 -16.26 6.33
CA VAL A 152 -10.22 -16.06 5.73
C VAL A 152 -10.68 -14.64 6.02
N GLY A 153 -11.01 -13.89 4.97
CA GLY A 153 -11.39 -12.49 5.08
C GLY A 153 -11.41 -11.78 3.73
N ASP A 154 -11.98 -10.57 3.73
CA ASP A 154 -11.90 -9.66 2.59
C ASP A 154 -10.45 -9.16 2.43
N ALA A 155 -9.91 -9.24 1.22
CA ALA A 155 -8.58 -8.75 0.88
C ALA A 155 -8.46 -7.22 0.94
N ARG A 156 -9.57 -6.48 0.93
CA ARG A 156 -9.62 -5.02 1.06
C ARG A 156 -8.71 -4.33 0.02
N PHE A 157 -9.07 -4.49 -1.25
CA PHE A 157 -8.38 -3.82 -2.36
C PHE A 157 -8.76 -2.34 -2.45
N ARG A 158 -7.84 -1.49 -2.94
CA ARG A 158 -8.03 -0.04 -3.02
C ARG A 158 -9.18 0.36 -3.95
N ASN A 159 -9.21 -0.14 -5.19
CA ASN A 159 -10.30 0.18 -6.12
C ASN A 159 -10.47 -0.87 -7.22
N ILE A 160 -11.20 -1.94 -6.88
CA ILE A 160 -11.52 -3.04 -7.80
C ILE A 160 -12.25 -2.54 -9.05
N GLY A 161 -13.13 -1.55 -8.91
CA GLY A 161 -13.91 -0.99 -10.03
C GLY A 161 -13.06 -0.29 -11.09
N GLN A 162 -11.84 0.12 -10.73
CA GLN A 162 -10.84 0.69 -11.64
C GLN A 162 -9.69 -0.30 -11.94
N ASN A 163 -9.84 -1.57 -11.59
CA ASN A 163 -8.82 -2.62 -11.69
C ASN A 163 -7.57 -2.37 -10.83
N ASP A 164 -7.71 -1.62 -9.73
CA ASP A 164 -6.67 -1.45 -8.72
C ASP A 164 -6.83 -2.47 -7.59
N TYR A 165 -5.95 -3.46 -7.61
CA TYR A 165 -5.88 -4.56 -6.67
C TYR A 165 -4.77 -4.38 -5.62
N SER A 166 -4.22 -3.17 -5.48
CA SER A 166 -3.34 -2.85 -4.37
C SER A 166 -4.10 -2.91 -3.04
N LEU A 167 -3.41 -3.25 -1.96
CA LEU A 167 -4.02 -3.44 -0.64
C LEU A 167 -4.35 -2.09 0.00
N LEU A 168 -5.50 -2.01 0.68
CA LEU A 168 -5.79 -0.96 1.65
C LEU A 168 -4.97 -1.21 2.92
N PHE A 169 -4.62 -0.14 3.64
CA PHE A 169 -3.78 -0.18 4.85
C PHE A 169 -4.29 -1.08 5.98
N ASN A 170 -5.57 -1.45 5.95
CA ASN A 170 -6.21 -2.33 6.92
C ASN A 170 -6.47 -3.75 6.37
N SER A 171 -5.88 -4.11 5.23
CA SER A 171 -6.01 -5.43 4.66
C SER A 171 -5.42 -6.51 5.60
N PRO A 172 -6.10 -7.66 5.77
CA PRO A 172 -5.53 -8.80 6.50
C PRO A 172 -4.37 -9.47 5.76
N ALA A 173 -4.12 -9.12 4.49
CA ALA A 173 -3.00 -9.64 3.70
C ALA A 173 -1.66 -9.00 4.05
N ILE A 174 -1.68 -7.83 4.71
CA ILE A 174 -0.47 -7.07 5.07
C ILE A 174 0.32 -7.82 6.15
N ASP A 175 1.63 -7.97 5.93
CA ASP A 175 2.61 -8.65 6.78
C ASP A 175 2.24 -10.10 7.15
N ALA A 176 1.31 -10.72 6.41
CA ALA A 176 0.73 -12.02 6.74
C ALA A 176 1.31 -13.19 5.92
N GLY A 177 2.20 -12.91 4.97
CA GLY A 177 2.84 -13.90 4.13
C GLY A 177 4.06 -14.57 4.78
N THR A 178 4.72 -15.41 4.00
CA THR A 178 5.98 -16.08 4.37
C THR A 178 7.05 -15.88 3.29
N THR A 179 8.32 -15.82 3.69
CA THR A 179 9.44 -15.65 2.76
C THR A 179 9.81 -16.91 2.00
N GLU A 180 9.51 -18.10 2.56
CA GLU A 180 9.84 -19.39 1.95
C GLU A 180 8.87 -20.49 2.41
N VAL A 181 8.60 -21.47 1.54
CA VAL A 181 7.86 -22.70 1.90
C VAL A 181 8.43 -23.88 1.12
N GLY A 182 9.12 -24.80 1.81
CA GLY A 182 9.61 -26.05 1.23
C GLY A 182 10.56 -25.87 0.02
N ASN A 183 11.37 -26.87 -0.32
CA ASN A 183 12.10 -26.97 -1.60
C ASN A 183 12.79 -25.68 -2.14
N ASN A 184 13.24 -24.76 -1.27
CA ASN A 184 13.82 -23.45 -1.61
C ASN A 184 12.93 -22.56 -2.52
N LEU A 185 11.60 -22.70 -2.42
CA LEU A 185 10.66 -21.80 -3.08
C LEU A 185 10.51 -20.53 -2.23
N ASN A 186 11.11 -19.45 -2.72
CA ASN A 186 11.11 -18.14 -2.05
C ASN A 186 9.94 -17.29 -2.55
N ALA A 187 9.48 -16.37 -1.70
CA ALA A 187 8.65 -15.26 -2.17
C ALA A 187 9.48 -14.37 -3.12
N PRO A 188 8.86 -13.81 -4.17
CA PRO A 188 9.49 -12.83 -5.05
C PRO A 188 10.04 -11.63 -4.27
N LYS A 189 11.21 -11.13 -4.65
CA LYS A 189 11.81 -9.92 -4.05
C LYS A 189 11.04 -8.63 -4.37
N GLU A 190 10.37 -8.62 -5.52
CA GLU A 190 9.55 -7.52 -6.00
C GLU A 190 8.08 -7.94 -6.02
N ASP A 191 7.16 -6.98 -6.14
CA ASP A 191 5.75 -7.24 -6.39
C ASP A 191 5.43 -7.17 -7.91
N ILE A 192 4.16 -7.29 -8.29
CA ILE A 192 3.75 -7.26 -9.71
C ILE A 192 4.10 -5.96 -10.45
N ARG A 193 4.33 -4.85 -9.72
CA ARG A 193 4.73 -3.56 -10.31
C ARG A 193 6.25 -3.49 -10.55
N GLY A 194 7.00 -4.49 -10.09
CA GLY A 194 8.47 -4.45 -10.04
C GLY A 194 8.97 -3.58 -8.88
N PHE A 195 8.17 -3.38 -7.83
CA PHE A 195 8.59 -2.65 -6.64
C PHE A 195 9.09 -3.62 -5.57
N TYR A 196 10.16 -3.28 -4.87
CA TYR A 196 10.71 -4.13 -3.82
C TYR A 196 9.71 -4.29 -2.68
N ARG A 197 9.57 -5.54 -2.22
CA ARG A 197 8.84 -5.88 -1.00
C ARG A 197 9.65 -5.44 0.21
N VAL A 198 9.06 -4.62 1.08
CA VAL A 198 9.76 -3.98 2.20
C VAL A 198 9.10 -4.38 3.50
N GLY A 199 9.85 -5.05 4.38
CA GLY A 199 9.33 -5.56 5.64
C GLY A 199 8.97 -7.04 5.54
N SER A 200 7.90 -7.44 6.23
CA SER A 200 7.36 -8.80 6.12
C SER A 200 6.59 -8.92 4.81
N VAL A 201 6.68 -10.09 4.16
CA VAL A 201 6.02 -10.33 2.87
C VAL A 201 4.50 -10.26 3.03
N ASP A 202 3.83 -9.51 2.17
CA ASP A 202 2.38 -9.52 2.07
C ASP A 202 1.86 -10.74 1.29
N ILE A 203 0.65 -11.18 1.61
CA ILE A 203 -0.09 -12.13 0.79
C ILE A 203 -0.55 -11.42 -0.49
N GLY A 204 -0.32 -12.05 -1.64
CA GLY A 204 -0.78 -11.59 -2.95
C GLY A 204 0.31 -10.95 -3.81
N ALA A 205 -0.13 -10.47 -4.98
CA ALA A 205 0.72 -9.92 -6.03
C ALA A 205 1.18 -8.48 -5.76
N PHE A 206 0.57 -7.78 -4.81
CA PHE A 206 0.92 -6.43 -4.41
C PHE A 206 1.46 -6.43 -3.00
N GLU A 207 2.42 -5.56 -2.76
CA GLU A 207 2.93 -5.25 -1.43
C GLU A 207 2.49 -3.84 -1.01
N PHE A 208 1.97 -3.73 0.20
CA PHE A 208 1.69 -2.49 0.87
C PHE A 208 2.99 -1.82 1.32
N GLY A 209 3.15 -0.54 1.00
CA GLY A 209 4.40 0.18 1.30
C GLY A 209 5.61 -0.22 0.45
N ALA A 210 5.44 -1.07 -0.58
CA ALA A 210 6.52 -1.37 -1.51
C ALA A 210 7.04 -0.11 -2.23
N SER A 211 8.33 -0.15 -2.56
CA SER A 211 9.02 0.95 -3.20
C SER A 211 9.83 0.46 -4.39
N LYS A 212 9.84 1.26 -5.46
CA LYS A 212 10.69 1.02 -6.63
C LYS A 212 12.19 1.03 -6.28
N TYR A 213 12.56 1.78 -5.24
CA TYR A 213 13.92 1.90 -4.74
C TYR A 213 13.95 1.90 -3.22
N LEU A 214 14.97 1.30 -2.63
CA LEU A 214 15.31 1.58 -1.23
C LEU A 214 16.10 2.89 -1.19
N LEU A 215 15.53 3.89 -0.54
CA LEU A 215 16.10 5.23 -0.47
C LEU A 215 16.97 5.38 0.77
N SER A 216 18.13 6.00 0.61
CA SER A 216 18.94 6.46 1.74
C SER A 216 19.46 7.85 1.48
N LEU A 217 19.35 8.73 2.47
CA LEU A 217 19.93 10.07 2.45
C LEU A 217 21.08 10.12 3.47
N SER A 218 22.24 10.55 3.00
CA SER A 218 23.45 10.71 3.81
C SER A 218 24.00 12.12 3.67
N ASP A 219 24.77 12.58 4.65
CA ASP A 219 25.42 13.89 4.62
C ASP A 219 26.96 13.76 4.65
N ASP A 220 27.65 14.79 4.14
CA ASP A 220 29.11 14.88 4.14
C ASP A 220 29.70 15.55 5.39
N CYS A 221 28.88 15.78 6.42
CA CYS A 221 29.22 16.67 7.53
C CYS A 221 30.11 16.01 8.59
N SER A 222 31.33 15.66 8.20
CA SER A 222 32.36 15.14 9.11
C SER A 222 32.76 16.08 10.24
N THR A 223 32.48 17.38 10.12
CA THR A 223 32.74 18.42 11.12
C THR A 223 31.54 18.71 12.02
N CYS A 224 30.37 18.16 11.70
CA CYS A 224 29.19 18.31 12.54
C CYS A 224 29.39 17.58 13.87
N GLN A 225 28.89 18.19 14.94
CA GLN A 225 28.87 17.54 16.25
C GLN A 225 27.57 16.78 16.41
N THR A 226 27.66 15.46 16.52
CA THR A 226 26.57 14.61 17.04
C THR A 226 26.76 14.46 18.54
N ILE A 227 25.76 14.86 19.33
CA ILE A 227 25.84 14.71 20.79
C ILE A 227 25.60 13.23 21.13
N SER A 228 26.66 12.54 21.56
CA SER A 228 26.54 11.19 22.09
C SER A 228 25.54 11.14 23.25
N GLY A 229 24.46 10.39 23.10
CA GLY A 229 23.40 10.24 24.12
C GLY A 229 22.07 10.93 23.80
N ASN A 230 22.00 11.76 22.76
CA ASN A 230 20.73 12.28 22.20
C ASN A 230 20.75 12.04 20.68
N ARG A 231 20.17 10.91 20.24
CA ARG A 231 20.60 10.18 19.05
C ARG A 231 20.19 10.76 17.69
N ASP A 232 19.39 11.83 17.64
CA ASP A 232 18.76 12.27 16.37
C ASP A 232 18.96 13.78 16.09
N THR A 233 20.06 14.38 16.54
CA THR A 233 20.30 15.82 16.31
C THR A 233 21.76 16.13 15.99
N THR A 234 21.96 16.82 14.87
CA THR A 234 23.26 17.19 14.31
C THR A 234 23.45 18.71 14.38
N PHE A 235 24.58 19.19 14.92
CA PHE A 235 24.86 20.62 15.01
C PHE A 235 25.75 21.13 13.88
N VAL A 236 25.33 22.23 13.26
CA VAL A 236 26.06 22.97 12.21
C VAL A 236 26.40 24.38 12.69
N ASN A 237 27.49 24.94 12.18
CA ASN A 237 27.92 26.30 12.49
C ASN A 237 27.32 27.32 11.52
N LEU A 238 27.27 28.58 11.94
CA LEU A 238 26.98 29.68 11.02
C LEU A 238 27.99 29.70 9.86
N GLY A 239 27.51 29.96 8.65
CA GLY A 239 28.33 30.01 7.44
C GLY A 239 28.78 28.64 6.90
N GLN A 240 28.50 27.55 7.60
CA GLN A 240 28.89 26.20 7.21
C GLN A 240 28.15 25.76 5.93
N GLU A 241 28.85 25.01 5.08
CA GLU A 241 28.27 24.31 3.94
C GLU A 241 28.15 22.82 4.28
N VAL A 242 27.05 22.20 3.89
CA VAL A 242 26.78 20.77 4.09
C VAL A 242 26.16 20.21 2.83
N SER A 243 26.66 19.08 2.35
CA SER A 243 26.11 18.36 1.21
C SER A 243 25.36 17.12 1.68
N PHE A 244 24.27 16.81 0.98
CA PHE A 244 23.46 15.62 1.19
C PHE A 244 23.41 14.82 -0.10
N THR A 245 23.53 13.51 0.02
CA THR A 245 23.48 12.56 -1.10
C THR A 245 22.35 11.57 -0.86
N LEU A 246 21.37 11.61 -1.76
CA LEU A 246 20.30 10.64 -1.89
C LEU A 246 20.78 9.50 -2.79
N GLU A 247 20.58 8.26 -2.37
CA GLU A 247 20.92 7.06 -3.13
C GLU A 247 19.68 6.20 -3.34
N THR A 248 19.53 5.64 -4.55
CA THR A 248 18.54 4.62 -4.89
C THR A 248 19.18 3.25 -4.90
N LYS A 249 18.73 2.36 -4.02
CA LYS A 249 19.29 1.02 -3.83
C LYS A 249 18.30 -0.10 -4.15
N ASP A 250 18.83 -1.28 -4.45
CA ASP A 250 18.07 -2.52 -4.49
C ASP A 250 17.84 -3.10 -3.08
N ILE A 251 17.08 -4.19 -3.00
CA ILE A 251 16.81 -4.92 -1.74
C ILE A 251 18.06 -5.49 -1.07
N ASP A 252 19.15 -5.68 -1.82
CA ASP A 252 20.43 -6.16 -1.32
C ASP A 252 21.37 -5.01 -0.90
N GLY A 253 20.91 -3.76 -1.04
CA GLY A 253 21.64 -2.54 -0.67
C GLY A 253 22.61 -2.01 -1.73
N ASN A 254 22.63 -2.58 -2.94
CA ASN A 254 23.48 -2.10 -4.02
C ASN A 254 22.86 -0.89 -4.70
N LEU A 255 23.71 0.02 -5.19
CA LEU A 255 23.26 1.18 -5.95
C LEU A 255 22.61 0.73 -7.27
N VAL A 256 21.41 1.23 -7.55
CA VAL A 256 20.67 0.96 -8.79
C VAL A 256 20.61 2.23 -9.60
N ASN A 257 20.95 2.15 -10.89
CA ASN A 257 20.79 3.27 -11.79
C ASN A 257 19.29 3.63 -11.92
N SER A 258 18.95 4.84 -11.50
CA SER A 258 17.62 5.43 -11.62
C SER A 258 17.70 6.73 -12.43
N ASN A 259 16.56 7.29 -12.81
CA ASN A 259 16.47 8.59 -13.48
C ASN A 259 15.15 9.26 -13.06
N GLU A 260 14.89 9.22 -11.76
CA GLU A 260 13.70 9.85 -11.19
C GLU A 260 14.00 11.33 -10.98
N ASP A 261 13.01 12.17 -11.27
CA ASP A 261 13.10 13.60 -10.97
C ASP A 261 13.19 13.81 -9.46
N VAL A 262 14.05 14.73 -9.03
CA VAL A 262 14.27 15.09 -7.63
C VAL A 262 14.06 16.58 -7.43
N THR A 263 13.25 16.92 -6.43
CA THR A 263 13.13 18.29 -5.93
C THR A 263 13.61 18.35 -4.49
N TRP A 264 14.43 19.35 -4.18
CA TRP A 264 15.00 19.54 -2.85
C TRP A 264 14.31 20.70 -2.12
N ASN A 265 13.98 20.48 -0.86
CA ASN A 265 13.42 21.50 0.02
C ASN A 265 14.12 21.52 1.39
N VAL A 266 13.97 22.64 2.11
CA VAL A 266 14.41 22.76 3.50
C VAL A 266 13.19 23.00 4.37
N TYR A 267 12.87 22.03 5.22
CA TYR A 267 11.83 22.14 6.23
C TYR A 267 12.41 22.75 7.52
N PRO A 268 11.71 23.67 8.20
CA PRO A 268 10.39 24.22 7.87
C PRO A 268 10.44 25.41 6.89
N SER A 269 11.61 25.97 6.61
CA SER A 269 11.78 27.02 5.58
C SER A 269 13.25 27.20 5.19
N GLN A 270 13.49 27.90 4.09
CA GLN A 270 14.82 28.35 3.66
C GLN A 270 15.28 29.68 4.31
N LYS A 271 14.62 30.16 5.37
CA LYS A 271 14.91 31.48 5.97
C LYS A 271 16.38 31.67 6.40
N TYR A 272 17.00 30.59 6.90
CA TYR A 272 18.38 30.60 7.39
C TYR A 272 19.31 29.62 6.69
N ILE A 273 18.79 28.89 5.71
CA ILE A 273 19.50 27.84 4.97
C ILE A 273 19.23 28.06 3.49
N SER A 274 20.28 28.18 2.68
CA SER A 274 20.15 28.36 1.24
C SER A 274 20.63 27.12 0.51
N ILE A 275 19.86 26.64 -0.47
CA ILE A 275 20.34 25.68 -1.46
C ILE A 275 21.28 26.44 -2.40
N ILE A 276 22.53 25.99 -2.52
CA ILE A 276 23.55 26.63 -3.37
C ILE A 276 23.92 25.79 -4.60
N GLU A 277 23.65 24.48 -4.56
CA GLU A 277 23.85 23.55 -5.67
C GLU A 277 22.93 22.34 -5.47
N SER A 278 22.38 21.78 -6.55
CA SER A 278 21.52 20.59 -6.47
C SER A 278 21.44 19.86 -7.81
N ASP A 279 21.41 18.54 -7.75
CA ASP A 279 20.97 17.69 -8.85
C ASP A 279 19.43 17.65 -8.92
N ASP A 280 18.88 17.55 -10.13
CA ASP A 280 17.45 17.51 -10.40
C ASP A 280 16.92 16.10 -10.70
N ASN A 281 17.80 15.10 -10.71
CA ASN A 281 17.44 13.70 -10.93
C ASN A 281 18.46 12.74 -10.31
N THR A 282 18.07 11.47 -10.20
CA THR A 282 18.91 10.40 -9.63
C THR A 282 19.76 9.64 -10.67
N SER A 283 20.09 10.22 -11.82
CA SER A 283 20.89 9.57 -12.87
C SER A 283 22.19 8.98 -12.31
N GLY A 284 22.44 7.70 -12.57
CA GLY A 284 23.57 6.96 -11.98
C GLY A 284 23.26 6.34 -10.61
N GLY A 285 22.04 6.53 -10.11
CA GLY A 285 21.56 6.02 -8.83
C GLY A 285 21.69 6.99 -7.65
N THR A 286 22.13 8.22 -7.88
CA THR A 286 22.36 9.22 -6.83
C THR A 286 21.91 10.61 -7.26
N ALA A 287 21.45 11.42 -6.29
CA ALA A 287 21.25 12.86 -6.45
C ALA A 287 21.80 13.58 -5.22
N SER A 288 22.42 14.75 -5.41
CA SER A 288 23.01 15.53 -4.31
C SER A 288 22.41 16.92 -4.19
N VAL A 289 22.43 17.48 -2.99
CA VAL A 289 22.15 18.89 -2.73
C VAL A 289 23.20 19.46 -1.79
N LYS A 290 23.65 20.69 -2.05
CA LYS A 290 24.55 21.44 -1.19
C LYS A 290 23.84 22.64 -0.61
N LEU A 291 23.91 22.75 0.71
CA LEU A 291 23.29 23.79 1.50
C LEU A 291 24.34 24.72 2.11
N LYS A 292 23.93 25.96 2.38
CA LYS A 292 24.72 26.95 3.12
C LYS A 292 23.93 27.51 4.30
N VAL A 293 24.47 27.36 5.49
CA VAL A 293 23.95 27.99 6.71
C VAL A 293 24.26 29.48 6.68
N THR A 294 23.29 30.31 7.07
CA THR A 294 23.47 31.77 7.18
C THR A 294 24.67 32.14 8.06
N ASN A 295 25.27 33.32 7.81
CA ASN A 295 26.23 33.94 8.73
C ASN A 295 25.55 34.81 9.81
N SER A 296 24.22 34.96 9.75
CA SER A 296 23.48 35.82 10.68
C SER A 296 23.34 35.15 12.05
N ALA A 297 23.66 35.89 13.12
CA ALA A 297 23.45 35.43 14.49
C ALA A 297 21.97 35.14 14.81
N ARG A 298 21.00 35.68 14.04
CA ARG A 298 19.57 35.35 14.20
C ARG A 298 19.24 33.90 13.83
N GLY A 299 20.08 33.26 13.01
CA GLY A 299 19.88 31.86 12.62
C GLY A 299 20.26 30.85 13.71
N LYS A 300 20.95 31.28 14.78
CA LYS A 300 21.31 30.38 15.90
C LYS A 300 20.04 29.85 16.56
N GLY A 301 19.94 28.53 16.71
CA GLY A 301 18.71 27.89 17.18
C GLY A 301 17.81 27.35 16.10
N PHE A 302 18.03 27.72 14.83
CA PHE A 302 17.18 27.26 13.74
C PHE A 302 17.30 25.74 13.57
N LYS A 303 16.15 25.08 13.58
CA LYS A 303 15.98 23.65 13.37
C LYS A 303 15.55 23.41 11.94
N PHE A 304 16.24 22.52 11.24
CA PHE A 304 15.87 22.19 9.87
C PHE A 304 16.11 20.72 9.52
N ARG A 305 15.40 20.29 8.48
CA ARG A 305 15.62 19.01 7.78
C ARG A 305 15.70 19.30 6.29
N VAL A 306 16.44 18.46 5.60
CA VAL A 306 16.46 18.44 4.13
C VAL A 306 15.42 17.44 3.69
N GLU A 307 14.56 17.86 2.76
CA GLU A 307 13.56 17.00 2.15
C GLU A 307 13.94 16.79 0.68
N SER A 308 13.98 15.53 0.24
CA SER A 308 14.04 15.18 -1.17
C SER A 308 12.71 14.58 -1.58
N GLN A 309 12.04 15.20 -2.54
CA GLN A 309 10.89 14.63 -3.22
C GLN A 309 11.39 13.91 -4.48
N ILE A 310 11.07 12.61 -4.60
CA ILE A 310 11.46 11.77 -5.72
C ILE A 310 10.21 11.32 -6.46
N GLY A 311 10.18 11.56 -7.77
CA GLY A 311 8.98 11.31 -8.57
C GLY A 311 7.79 12.12 -8.05
N THR A 312 6.59 11.55 -8.10
CA THR A 312 5.35 12.30 -7.83
C THR A 312 4.90 12.29 -6.36
N GLU A 313 5.36 11.35 -5.52
CA GLU A 313 4.72 11.11 -4.21
C GLU A 313 5.66 10.82 -3.04
N THR A 314 6.95 10.48 -3.28
CA THR A 314 7.84 10.05 -2.19
C THR A 314 8.66 11.22 -1.67
N ILE A 315 8.45 11.60 -0.41
CA ILE A 315 9.29 12.57 0.30
C ILE A 315 10.18 11.82 1.29
N PHE A 316 11.49 11.96 1.14
CA PHE A 316 12.48 11.45 2.08
C PHE A 316 13.08 12.62 2.88
N ARG A 317 13.30 12.43 4.19
CA ARG A 317 13.76 13.49 5.08
C ARG A 317 15.09 13.11 5.74
N SER A 318 15.99 14.09 5.87
CA SER A 318 17.20 13.95 6.66
C SER A 318 16.90 13.87 8.15
N GLU A 319 17.92 13.55 8.95
CA GLU A 319 17.94 13.81 10.38
C GLU A 319 17.79 15.31 10.72
N LEU A 320 17.55 15.63 12.00
CA LEU A 320 17.37 17.01 12.45
C LEU A 320 18.71 17.73 12.57
N TYR A 321 18.83 18.88 11.91
CA TYR A 321 19.97 19.78 12.05
C TYR A 321 19.59 20.98 12.88
N VAL A 322 20.54 21.44 13.71
CA VAL A 322 20.40 22.62 14.55
C VAL A 322 21.59 23.54 14.37
N VAL A 323 21.32 24.82 14.16
CA VAL A 323 22.38 25.83 14.04
C VAL A 323 22.92 26.20 15.42
N GLU A 324 24.12 25.71 15.74
CA GLU A 324 24.97 25.94 16.91
C GLU A 324 24.41 25.59 18.30
N GLN A 325 23.14 25.89 18.60
CA GLN A 325 22.55 25.73 19.93
C GLN A 325 21.07 25.42 19.85
N ILE A 326 20.50 24.77 20.87
CA ILE A 326 19.04 24.60 20.97
C ILE A 326 18.46 25.83 21.68
N VAL A 327 17.51 26.49 21.00
CA VAL A 327 16.70 27.55 21.60
C VAL A 327 15.28 27.03 21.78
N THR A 328 14.77 27.07 23.02
CA THR A 328 13.45 26.52 23.36
C THR A 328 12.34 27.59 23.28
N GLY A 329 11.10 27.14 23.50
CA GLY A 329 9.88 27.95 23.40
C GLY A 329 9.18 27.74 22.06
N ALA A 330 7.90 27.40 22.09
CA ALA A 330 7.06 27.22 20.91
C ALA A 330 5.91 28.24 20.95
N PRO A 331 5.32 28.60 19.79
CA PRO A 331 4.15 29.46 19.75
C PRO A 331 2.99 28.93 20.61
N PRO A 332 2.17 29.82 21.20
CA PRO A 332 0.89 29.45 21.77
C PRO A 332 -0.06 28.86 20.72
N ALA A 333 -1.17 28.29 21.19
CA ALA A 333 -2.26 27.84 20.32
C ALA A 333 -2.79 29.01 19.46
N VAL A 334 -3.27 28.69 18.25
CA VAL A 334 -4.04 29.64 17.45
C VAL A 334 -5.29 30.13 18.20
N ILE A 335 -5.74 31.32 17.85
CA ILE A 335 -6.94 31.97 18.40
C ILE A 335 -8.06 31.87 17.35
N THR A 336 -9.33 31.85 17.78
CA THR A 336 -10.51 31.90 16.88
C THR A 336 -10.47 30.89 15.71
N TYR A 337 -10.04 29.64 15.97
CA TYR A 337 -9.97 28.58 14.96
C TYR A 337 -11.37 28.17 14.47
N GLN A 338 -11.58 28.13 13.15
CA GLN A 338 -12.84 27.79 12.50
C GLN A 338 -12.62 26.96 11.23
N ILE A 339 -13.61 26.15 10.86
CA ILE A 339 -13.68 25.43 9.58
C ILE A 339 -14.93 25.84 8.83
N LYS A 340 -14.79 26.09 7.52
CA LYS A 340 -15.90 26.39 6.61
C LYS A 340 -15.91 25.41 5.43
N PRO A 341 -17.08 24.84 5.06
CA PRO A 341 -18.34 24.88 5.81
C PRO A 341 -18.22 24.17 7.17
N SER A 342 -18.99 24.64 8.15
CA SER A 342 -18.97 24.12 9.54
C SER A 342 -19.88 22.90 9.75
N ASP A 343 -20.67 22.55 8.75
CA ASP A 343 -21.58 21.40 8.76
C ASP A 343 -21.37 20.56 7.49
N TRP A 344 -22.15 19.48 7.36
CA TRP A 344 -22.09 18.57 6.21
C TRP A 344 -22.05 19.31 4.87
N SER A 345 -21.09 18.93 4.05
CA SER A 345 -20.86 19.46 2.72
C SER A 345 -20.80 18.33 1.70
N SER A 346 -21.39 18.55 0.53
CA SER A 346 -21.17 17.72 -0.66
C SER A 346 -20.02 18.22 -1.52
N ASN A 347 -19.40 19.35 -1.16
CA ASN A 347 -18.16 19.84 -1.74
C ASN A 347 -16.99 19.39 -0.84
N ASN A 348 -15.96 18.81 -1.46
CA ASN A 348 -14.82 18.24 -0.78
C ASN A 348 -13.74 19.28 -0.38
N GLN A 349 -13.96 20.56 -0.71
CA GLN A 349 -13.09 21.67 -0.35
C GLN A 349 -13.57 22.40 0.91
N PHE A 350 -12.67 22.55 1.88
CA PHE A 350 -12.88 23.20 3.16
C PHE A 350 -11.83 24.29 3.40
N SER A 351 -12.19 25.36 4.09
CA SER A 351 -11.25 26.36 4.56
C SER A 351 -11.07 26.26 6.07
N VAL A 352 -9.81 26.17 6.51
CA VAL A 352 -9.43 26.42 7.89
C VAL A 352 -9.04 27.89 8.04
N GLU A 353 -9.58 28.56 9.06
CA GLU A 353 -9.31 29.96 9.37
C GLU A 353 -8.90 30.09 10.84
N TRP A 354 -7.95 30.97 11.14
CA TRP A 354 -7.44 31.20 12.49
C TRP A 354 -6.88 32.60 12.68
N GLU A 355 -6.72 33.01 13.93
CA GLU A 355 -6.01 34.21 14.34
C GLU A 355 -4.68 33.81 14.99
N ASN A 356 -3.60 34.51 14.61
CA ASN A 356 -2.28 34.27 15.18
C ASN A 356 -2.20 34.87 16.60
N PRO A 357 -1.65 34.13 17.59
CA PRO A 357 -1.45 34.66 18.92
C PRO A 357 -0.35 35.73 18.95
N ASN A 358 -0.33 36.54 20.01
CA ASN A 358 0.80 37.43 20.25
C ASN A 358 2.05 36.60 20.60
N TRP A 359 3.06 36.63 19.74
CA TRP A 359 4.29 35.86 19.87
C TRP A 359 5.52 36.73 19.56
N GLN A 360 6.63 36.46 20.23
CA GLN A 360 7.83 37.33 20.18
C GLN A 360 8.73 37.08 18.97
N ARG A 361 8.58 35.93 18.29
CA ARG A 361 9.33 35.56 17.09
C ARG A 361 8.39 35.51 15.89
N ASP A 362 8.95 35.58 14.70
CA ASP A 362 8.17 35.38 13.47
C ASP A 362 7.58 33.95 13.46
N LEU A 363 6.49 33.76 12.71
CA LEU A 363 5.88 32.46 12.48
C LEU A 363 6.29 31.97 11.09
N LEU A 364 6.82 30.76 11.00
CA LEU A 364 7.22 30.16 9.72
C LEU A 364 6.10 29.37 9.06
N GLY A 365 5.13 28.90 9.84
CA GLY A 365 4.08 28.07 9.29
C GLY A 365 3.11 27.51 10.30
N LEU A 366 2.27 26.62 9.80
CA LEU A 366 1.24 25.90 10.54
C LEU A 366 1.33 24.40 10.20
N ASN A 367 1.44 23.57 11.21
CA ASN A 367 1.22 22.13 11.07
C ASN A 367 -0.29 21.84 11.10
N ILE A 368 -0.73 20.94 10.22
CA ILE A 368 -2.11 20.46 10.14
C ILE A 368 -2.09 18.93 10.24
N GLU A 369 -2.87 18.37 11.15
CA GLU A 369 -3.09 16.93 11.31
C GLU A 369 -4.56 16.65 11.00
N ILE A 370 -4.82 15.79 10.02
CA ILE A 370 -6.16 15.37 9.59
C ILE A 370 -6.32 13.90 9.92
N ARG A 371 -7.29 13.55 10.77
CA ARG A 371 -7.59 12.16 11.15
C ARG A 371 -9.02 11.81 10.81
N GLU A 372 -9.25 10.67 10.15
CA GLU A 372 -10.60 10.14 9.96
C GLU A 372 -11.00 9.27 11.16
N ASN A 373 -12.21 9.47 11.68
CA ASN A 373 -12.61 8.96 12.99
C ASN A 373 -12.99 7.46 13.03
N ASN A 374 -13.18 6.79 11.89
CA ASN A 374 -13.72 5.43 11.82
C ASN A 374 -12.73 4.39 11.26
N PHE A 375 -11.83 4.81 10.38
CA PHE A 375 -11.00 3.93 9.58
C PHE A 375 -9.51 4.10 9.89
N GLY A 376 -9.07 5.13 10.61
CA GLY A 376 -7.67 5.26 11.02
C GLY A 376 -6.75 5.88 9.95
N PHE A 377 -7.33 6.63 9.00
CA PHE A 377 -6.57 7.52 8.12
C PHE A 377 -5.98 8.67 8.93
N GLU A 378 -4.70 8.98 8.73
CA GLU A 378 -4.01 10.14 9.29
C GLU A 378 -3.12 10.79 8.23
N ARG A 379 -3.22 12.12 8.09
CA ARG A 379 -2.41 12.94 7.18
C ARG A 379 -1.83 14.12 7.95
N PHE A 380 -0.54 14.39 7.74
CA PHE A 380 0.14 15.57 8.27
C PHE A 380 0.56 16.49 7.12
N ASP A 381 0.15 17.75 7.19
CA ASP A 381 0.58 18.80 6.28
C ASP A 381 1.32 19.90 7.03
N TYR A 382 2.17 20.62 6.30
CA TYR A 382 2.79 21.84 6.76
C TYR A 382 2.50 22.96 5.77
N VAL A 383 1.96 24.07 6.28
CA VAL A 383 1.69 25.28 5.52
C VAL A 383 2.78 26.29 5.83
N GLU A 384 3.74 26.44 4.91
CA GLU A 384 4.77 27.48 5.01
C GLU A 384 4.13 28.87 4.85
N PHE A 385 4.51 29.80 5.72
CA PHE A 385 4.11 31.19 5.64
C PHE A 385 5.09 31.98 4.78
N PRO A 386 4.61 32.90 3.93
CA PRO A 386 5.47 33.86 3.25
C PRO A 386 6.38 34.60 4.22
N SER A 387 7.63 34.84 3.80
CA SER A 387 8.67 35.46 4.63
C SER A 387 8.31 36.83 5.25
N ASP A 388 7.35 37.54 4.66
CA ASP A 388 6.89 38.86 5.04
C ASP A 388 5.52 38.87 5.74
N GLN A 389 4.79 37.75 5.76
CA GLN A 389 3.44 37.71 6.30
C GLN A 389 3.03 36.33 6.83
N ALA A 390 2.66 36.27 8.10
CA ALA A 390 2.01 35.09 8.67
C ALA A 390 0.59 34.92 8.10
N LEU A 391 0.23 33.70 7.71
CA LEU A 391 -1.10 33.38 7.20
C LEU A 391 -2.12 33.26 8.34
N SER A 392 -3.39 33.34 7.98
CA SER A 392 -4.57 33.20 8.86
C SER A 392 -5.65 32.28 8.27
N SER A 393 -5.36 31.65 7.13
CA SER A 393 -6.27 30.73 6.47
C SER A 393 -5.54 29.76 5.54
N HIS A 394 -6.09 28.57 5.33
CA HIS A 394 -5.63 27.58 4.35
C HIS A 394 -6.81 26.77 3.81
N GLN A 395 -6.68 26.21 2.61
CA GLN A 395 -7.69 25.32 2.00
C GLN A 395 -7.26 23.87 2.20
N ILE A 396 -8.21 23.01 2.56
CA ILE A 396 -8.04 21.58 2.75
C ILE A 396 -9.01 20.87 1.81
N GLU A 397 -8.53 19.80 1.18
CA GLU A 397 -9.34 18.88 0.41
C GLU A 397 -9.33 17.50 1.07
N VAL A 398 -10.49 16.84 1.11
CA VAL A 398 -10.64 15.45 1.54
C VAL A 398 -11.15 14.60 0.38
N GLN A 399 -10.68 13.36 0.25
CA GLN A 399 -11.01 12.52 -0.90
C GLN A 399 -12.30 11.72 -0.69
N GLU A 400 -12.50 11.21 0.53
CA GLU A 400 -13.56 10.24 0.83
C GLU A 400 -14.60 10.82 1.77
N SER A 401 -15.86 10.37 1.64
CA SER A 401 -16.93 10.77 2.56
C SER A 401 -16.61 10.31 3.99
N GLY A 402 -16.77 11.20 4.96
CA GLY A 402 -16.40 10.93 6.34
C GLY A 402 -16.45 12.13 7.28
N ILE A 403 -16.11 11.86 8.55
CA ILE A 403 -15.91 12.87 9.59
C ILE A 403 -14.43 12.88 9.94
N TYR A 404 -13.82 14.05 9.79
CA TYR A 404 -12.39 14.23 9.97
C TYR A 404 -12.10 15.23 11.07
N ASP A 405 -11.27 14.84 12.04
CA ASP A 405 -10.71 15.75 13.03
C ASP A 405 -9.48 16.45 12.44
N VAL A 406 -9.55 17.79 12.36
CA VAL A 406 -8.49 18.65 11.83
C VAL A 406 -7.87 19.45 12.98
N SER A 407 -6.65 19.08 13.33
CA SER A 407 -5.86 19.72 14.37
C SER A 407 -4.79 20.64 13.79
N VAL A 408 -4.61 21.84 14.35
CA VAL A 408 -3.61 22.81 13.88
C VAL A 408 -2.74 23.35 15.01
N TRP A 409 -1.43 23.56 14.76
CA TRP A 409 -0.50 24.24 15.66
C TRP A 409 0.62 24.96 14.91
N LEU A 410 1.14 26.05 15.49
CA LEU A 410 2.07 26.97 14.82
C LEU A 410 3.54 26.56 14.99
N VAL A 411 4.36 26.96 14.01
CA VAL A 411 5.83 26.81 13.99
C VAL A 411 6.49 28.19 13.98
N ASP A 412 7.45 28.43 14.86
CA ASP A 412 8.16 29.73 14.94
C ASP A 412 9.39 29.84 14.03
N GLU A 413 9.99 31.04 14.03
CA GLU A 413 11.21 31.42 13.30
C GLU A 413 12.39 30.45 13.43
N LEU A 414 12.48 29.72 14.53
CA LEU A 414 13.57 28.79 14.81
C LEU A 414 13.17 27.33 14.54
N GLY A 415 11.97 27.11 13.98
CA GLY A 415 11.41 25.78 13.77
C GLY A 415 10.90 25.14 15.06
N ASN A 416 10.60 25.91 16.10
CA ASN A 416 9.98 25.36 17.30
C ASN A 416 8.47 25.24 17.12
N ASP A 417 7.96 24.07 17.46
CA ASP A 417 6.53 23.77 17.52
C ASP A 417 6.23 22.97 18.80
N ASN A 418 4.94 22.81 19.10
CA ASN A 418 4.49 21.99 20.22
C ASN A 418 3.11 21.41 19.91
N PRO A 419 3.00 20.12 19.56
CA PRO A 419 1.73 19.46 19.29
C PRO A 419 0.71 19.56 20.44
N SER A 420 1.15 19.83 21.68
CA SER A 420 0.24 20.04 22.82
C SER A 420 -0.53 21.35 22.75
N THR A 421 -0.14 22.30 21.90
CA THR A 421 -0.87 23.56 21.68
C THR A 421 -1.94 23.44 20.59
N LYS A 422 -2.16 22.23 20.06
CA LYS A 422 -3.08 22.00 18.96
C LYS A 422 -4.52 22.43 19.27
N LYS A 423 -5.20 22.96 18.26
CA LYS A 423 -6.64 23.21 18.26
C LYS A 423 -7.29 22.30 17.23
N THR A 424 -8.33 21.58 17.65
CA THR A 424 -9.00 20.57 16.84
C THR A 424 -10.45 20.96 16.62
N LEU A 425 -10.91 20.82 15.38
CA LEU A 425 -12.31 20.91 14.96
C LEU A 425 -12.59 19.79 13.97
N SER A 426 -13.84 19.38 13.84
CA SER A 426 -14.23 18.35 12.88
C SER A 426 -14.81 18.97 11.61
N LEU A 427 -14.39 18.50 10.44
CA LEU A 427 -15.06 18.72 9.17
C LEU A 427 -15.90 17.49 8.79
N LYS A 428 -16.94 17.68 7.98
CA LYS A 428 -17.89 16.63 7.60
C LYS A 428 -18.16 16.69 6.10
N TYR A 429 -17.82 15.62 5.39
CA TYR A 429 -17.96 15.52 3.95
C TYR A 429 -18.82 14.31 3.58
N ASP A 430 -19.85 14.53 2.78
CA ASP A 430 -20.71 13.48 2.21
C ASP A 430 -21.14 13.88 0.80
N ASN A 431 -20.60 13.20 -0.20
CA ASN A 431 -20.97 13.38 -1.61
C ASN A 431 -21.94 12.30 -2.12
N GLU A 432 -22.36 11.35 -1.27
CA GLU A 432 -23.23 10.27 -1.69
C GLU A 432 -24.71 10.72 -1.69
N PRO A 433 -25.42 10.62 -2.82
CA PRO A 433 -26.84 10.94 -2.83
C PRO A 433 -27.62 9.93 -1.96
N PRO A 434 -28.74 10.35 -1.33
CA PRO A 434 -29.57 9.43 -0.56
C PRO A 434 -29.97 8.22 -1.40
N GLN A 435 -29.86 7.01 -0.83
CA GLN A 435 -30.33 5.82 -1.50
C GLN A 435 -31.83 5.94 -1.80
N LYS A 436 -32.22 5.58 -3.03
CA LYS A 436 -33.63 5.51 -3.42
C LYS A 436 -34.31 4.47 -2.53
N PHE A 437 -35.21 4.91 -1.66
CA PHE A 437 -36.12 4.02 -0.96
C PHE A 437 -37.40 3.84 -1.75
N TYR A 438 -37.89 2.60 -1.84
CA TYR A 438 -39.22 2.34 -2.34
C TYR A 438 -40.20 2.59 -1.20
N THR A 439 -41.12 3.54 -1.38
CA THR A 439 -42.32 3.60 -0.54
C THR A 439 -43.17 2.38 -0.86
N LEU A 440 -43.26 1.43 0.07
CA LEU A 440 -44.27 0.38 0.00
C LEU A 440 -45.64 1.05 0.14
N TYR A 441 -46.36 1.21 -0.98
CA TYR A 441 -47.79 1.48 -0.93
C TYR A 441 -48.48 0.27 -0.29
N PRO A 442 -49.37 0.46 0.69
CA PRO A 442 -50.10 -0.65 1.28
C PRO A 442 -51.18 -1.10 0.29
N ASP A 443 -50.87 -2.05 -0.60
CA ASP A 443 -51.89 -2.68 -1.43
C ASP A 443 -51.84 -4.21 -1.38
N THR A 444 -52.86 -4.72 -0.67
CA THR A 444 -53.61 -5.95 -0.94
C THR A 444 -52.84 -7.27 -1.04
N TYR A 445 -52.78 -7.99 0.09
CA TYR A 445 -52.71 -9.44 0.10
C TYR A 445 -53.89 -10.02 -0.69
N ILE A 446 -53.67 -10.47 -1.93
CA ILE A 446 -54.55 -11.46 -2.55
C ILE A 446 -54.08 -12.82 -2.05
N THR A 447 -54.84 -13.38 -1.12
CA THR A 447 -54.73 -14.78 -0.72
C THR A 447 -55.07 -15.65 -1.92
N GLN A 448 -54.09 -16.40 -2.44
CA GLN A 448 -54.37 -17.59 -3.25
C GLN A 448 -55.02 -18.64 -2.33
N MET A 449 -56.34 -18.59 -2.21
CA MET A 449 -57.13 -19.73 -1.75
C MET A 449 -57.46 -20.61 -2.95
N ALA A 450 -56.99 -21.85 -2.87
CA ALA A 450 -57.25 -22.94 -3.79
C ALA A 450 -58.74 -23.13 -4.09
N SER A 451 -59.08 -23.34 -5.37
CA SER A 451 -60.32 -24.02 -5.75
C SER A 451 -60.00 -25.38 -6.36
N LYS A 452 -60.13 -26.43 -5.54
CA LYS A 452 -60.44 -27.78 -6.02
C LYS A 452 -61.83 -27.75 -6.67
N LYS A 453 -61.93 -28.21 -7.91
CA LYS A 453 -62.93 -29.19 -8.34
C LYS A 453 -62.45 -29.93 -9.57
#